data_AF-A0A925DWV2-F1
#
_entry.id   AF-A0A925DWV2-F1
#
_cell.length_a   1.000
_cell.length_b   1.000
_cell.length_c   1.000
_cell.angle_alpha   90.00
_cell.angle_beta   90.00
_cell.angle_gamma   90.00
#
_symmetry.space_group_name_H-M   'P 1'
#
loop_
_entity.id
_entity.type
_entity.pdbx_description
1 polymer ?
#
loop_
_entity_poly.entity_id
_entity_poly.type
_entity_poly.pdbx_seq_one_letter_code
_entity_poly.pdbx_strand_id
1 'polypeptide(L)'
;MSLADFIKPSPSPRISSELQDSTEAPSQGEMEGKAAFGYEMADPVTYPLLKEFALAHRSQATRAEEILWEEVKSKKLSGFKFRRQHIIGSYIADLVCLDRKLVIEVDGLIHQLPENQEADEVRTQWLQEKGFKVIRFTNDEVLGDINKVIDTISSVLKEQPSIKESDKSSSPLGGQGADYLGAFSVTIQGIETHIKRFEENLDDYNKIILQALADRLAEAFAELLHKKTRTEYWAYVSEEHLTTEQLIREEYMGIRPAPGYPACPDHTEKYKLFELLGGEDATGIHLTESLAMYPASSVCGWFFAHPESKYFGVGKIETDQLEDYTKRKEMSLAETTRWLRPILE
;
A
#
# COMPACT_ATOMS: atom_id res chain seq x y z
N MET A 1 -6.52 47.04 23.63
CA MET A 1 -6.06 45.65 23.88
C MET A 1 -5.01 45.35 22.83
N SER A 2 -3.76 45.08 23.24
CA SER A 2 -2.63 44.87 22.32
C SER A 2 -2.25 43.39 22.26
N LEU A 3 -1.63 42.98 21.15
CA LEU A 3 -1.28 41.61 20.77
C LEU A 3 -0.19 40.93 21.65
N ALA A 4 0.01 41.37 22.90
CA ALA A 4 1.11 40.93 23.78
C ALA A 4 0.69 40.00 24.94
N ASP A 5 -0.59 39.64 25.06
CA ASP A 5 -1.11 38.88 26.22
C ASP A 5 -1.30 37.37 25.98
N PHE A 6 -0.90 36.82 24.82
CA PHE A 6 -1.15 35.40 24.50
C PHE A 6 0.05 34.44 24.61
N ILE A 7 1.23 34.90 25.08
CA ILE A 7 2.38 34.01 25.29
C ILE A 7 3.08 34.36 26.61
N LYS A 8 2.73 33.63 27.68
CA LYS A 8 3.69 33.30 28.75
C LYS A 8 3.50 31.84 29.21
N PRO A 9 4.60 31.08 29.38
CA PRO A 9 4.58 29.68 29.78
C PRO A 9 4.34 29.52 31.29
N SER A 10 3.53 28.53 31.66
CA SER A 10 3.32 28.12 33.06
C SER A 10 4.50 27.30 33.59
N PRO A 11 4.82 27.37 34.90
CA PRO A 11 6.02 26.78 35.47
C PRO A 11 5.89 25.28 35.73
N SER A 12 6.98 24.53 35.51
CA SER A 12 7.09 23.10 35.81
C SER A 12 7.09 22.83 37.33
N PRO A 13 6.35 21.82 37.82
CA PRO A 13 6.53 21.34 39.19
C PRO A 13 7.74 20.39 39.27
N ARG A 14 8.63 20.65 40.23
CA ARG A 14 9.67 19.71 40.69
C ARG A 14 9.02 18.65 41.59
N ILE A 15 9.20 17.37 41.29
CA ILE A 15 9.05 16.27 42.25
C ILE A 15 10.25 15.33 42.13
N SER A 16 10.66 14.87 43.30
CA SER A 16 11.89 14.23 43.77
C SER A 16 12.21 12.85 43.20
N SER A 17 13.52 12.56 43.23
CA SER A 17 14.18 11.28 42.97
C SER A 17 13.78 10.20 43.98
N GLU A 18 13.15 9.13 43.47
CA GLU A 18 13.27 7.72 43.90
C GLU A 18 12.13 6.94 43.23
N LEU A 19 12.43 6.06 42.27
CA LEU A 19 11.75 4.78 42.00
C LEU A 19 12.28 4.15 40.69
N GLN A 20 12.51 2.84 40.76
CA GLN A 20 13.12 1.97 39.76
C GLN A 20 12.21 1.71 38.55
N ASP A 21 12.88 1.52 37.40
CA ASP A 21 12.65 0.52 36.34
C ASP A 21 11.21 0.03 36.07
N SER A 22 10.63 0.48 34.96
CA SER A 22 9.59 -0.24 34.18
C SER A 22 9.18 0.56 32.94
N THR A 23 9.95 0.43 31.87
CA THR A 23 9.52 0.76 30.50
C THR A 23 9.88 -0.38 29.56
N GLU A 24 9.28 -1.54 29.79
CA GLU A 24 9.02 -2.51 28.73
C GLU A 24 7.71 -2.13 28.06
N ALA A 25 7.76 -1.77 26.78
CA ALA A 25 6.56 -1.71 25.95
C ALA A 25 6.07 -3.15 25.73
N PRO A 26 4.75 -3.42 25.81
CA PRO A 26 4.24 -4.77 25.72
C PRO A 26 4.50 -5.35 24.33
N SER A 27 5.24 -6.46 24.33
CA SER A 27 5.39 -7.39 23.22
C SER A 27 4.01 -7.84 22.72
N GLN A 28 3.74 -7.68 21.42
CA GLN A 28 2.78 -8.54 20.74
C GLN A 28 3.54 -9.41 19.74
N GLY A 29 3.84 -10.61 20.22
CA GLY A 29 4.29 -11.72 19.40
C GLY A 29 3.17 -12.20 18.48
N GLU A 30 3.58 -12.42 17.23
CA GLU A 30 3.42 -13.65 16.47
C GLU A 30 2.02 -14.28 16.40
N MET A 31 1.43 -14.17 15.21
CA MET A 31 0.81 -15.34 14.58
C MET A 31 1.00 -15.30 13.06
N GLU A 32 1.82 -16.25 12.64
CA GLU A 32 2.27 -16.69 11.32
C GLU A 32 1.27 -16.61 10.14
N GLY A 33 1.81 -16.20 8.98
CA GLY A 33 1.72 -17.00 7.76
C GLY A 33 0.57 -16.75 6.78
N LYS A 34 0.97 -16.72 5.50
CA LYS A 34 0.20 -17.02 4.27
C LYS A 34 -0.43 -15.85 3.51
N ALA A 35 0.16 -15.63 2.34
CA ALA A 35 -0.36 -14.94 1.15
C ALA A 35 -1.88 -14.64 1.11
N ALA A 36 -2.17 -13.37 0.80
CA ALA A 36 -3.08 -12.92 -0.28
C ALA A 36 -4.16 -11.91 0.15
N PHE A 37 -4.23 -10.76 -0.56
CA PHE A 37 -5.41 -9.90 -0.80
C PHE A 37 -6.40 -9.72 0.38
N GLY A 38 -5.93 -9.60 1.62
CA GLY A 38 -6.81 -9.58 2.81
C GLY A 38 -7.43 -8.22 3.13
N TYR A 39 -6.86 -7.14 2.59
CA TYR A 39 -7.04 -5.80 3.15
C TYR A 39 -7.48 -4.72 2.14
N GLU A 40 -7.52 -5.02 0.85
CA GLU A 40 -7.75 -4.00 -0.20
C GLU A 40 -9.21 -3.54 -0.32
N MET A 41 -10.14 -4.28 0.28
CA MET A 41 -11.58 -4.02 0.11
C MET A 41 -12.27 -3.54 1.38
N ALA A 42 -11.65 -3.58 2.56
CA ALA A 42 -12.34 -3.31 3.81
C ALA A 42 -12.19 -1.85 4.28
N ASP A 43 -13.21 -1.30 4.91
CA ASP A 43 -13.13 0.01 5.56
C ASP A 43 -12.27 -0.07 6.83
N PRO A 44 -11.15 0.68 6.93
CA PRO A 44 -10.22 0.62 8.07
C PRO A 44 -10.87 0.89 9.43
N VAL A 45 -11.97 1.66 9.46
CA VAL A 45 -12.67 2.03 10.70
C VAL A 45 -13.50 0.86 11.23
N THR A 46 -14.19 0.15 10.35
CA THR A 46 -15.09 -0.96 10.71
C THR A 46 -14.39 -2.32 10.72
N TYR A 47 -13.20 -2.41 10.13
CA TYR A 47 -12.44 -3.66 9.99
C TYR A 47 -12.16 -4.41 11.31
N PRO A 48 -11.73 -3.77 12.42
CA PRO A 48 -11.45 -4.50 13.66
C PRO A 48 -12.69 -5.25 14.18
N LEU A 49 -13.85 -4.59 14.14
CA LEU A 49 -15.12 -5.15 14.56
C LEU A 49 -15.58 -6.28 13.62
N LEU A 50 -15.52 -6.05 12.30
CA LEU A 50 -15.92 -7.05 11.31
C LEU A 50 -15.00 -8.28 11.31
N LYS A 51 -13.72 -8.11 11.67
CA LYS A 51 -12.77 -9.22 11.82
C LYS A 51 -13.17 -10.15 12.96
N GLU A 52 -13.60 -9.60 14.10
CA GLU A 52 -14.11 -10.39 15.23
C GLU A 52 -15.36 -11.19 14.82
N PHE A 53 -16.31 -10.53 14.14
CA PHE A 53 -17.49 -11.20 13.60
C PHE A 53 -17.11 -12.32 12.61
N ALA A 54 -16.24 -12.06 11.63
CA ALA A 54 -15.83 -13.08 10.66
C ALA A 54 -15.17 -14.30 11.30
N LEU A 55 -14.41 -14.12 12.39
CA LEU A 55 -13.83 -15.22 13.16
C LEU A 55 -14.90 -16.02 13.93
N ALA A 56 -15.86 -15.33 14.54
CA ALA A 56 -17.00 -15.97 15.20
C ALA A 56 -17.84 -16.78 14.20
N HIS A 57 -18.16 -16.22 13.04
CA HIS A 57 -18.92 -16.90 11.98
C HIS A 57 -18.21 -18.15 11.45
N ARG A 58 -16.87 -18.14 11.31
CA ARG A 58 -16.11 -19.36 10.96
C ARG A 58 -16.22 -20.48 11.99
N SER A 59 -16.45 -20.13 13.25
CA SER A 59 -16.55 -21.06 14.37
C SER A 59 -17.98 -21.55 14.60
N GLN A 60 -18.97 -20.86 14.02
CA GLN A 60 -20.40 -21.13 14.13
C GLN A 60 -21.05 -21.40 12.76
N ALA A 61 -20.28 -21.89 11.80
CA ALA A 61 -20.76 -22.18 10.46
C ALA A 61 -21.88 -23.24 10.49
N THR A 62 -22.90 -23.03 9.68
CA THR A 62 -23.98 -23.99 9.47
C THR A 62 -23.46 -25.25 8.77
N ARG A 63 -24.22 -26.34 8.92
CA ARG A 63 -23.88 -27.60 8.24
C ARG A 63 -23.81 -27.47 6.72
N ALA A 64 -24.66 -26.61 6.14
CA ALA A 64 -24.66 -26.32 4.72
C ALA A 64 -23.38 -25.58 4.31
N GLU A 65 -22.97 -24.53 5.03
CA GLU A 65 -21.72 -23.82 4.78
C GLU A 65 -20.50 -24.73 4.90
N GLU A 66 -20.47 -25.64 5.89
CA GLU A 66 -19.39 -26.63 6.03
C GLU A 66 -19.29 -27.54 4.80
N ILE A 67 -20.41 -28.12 4.38
CA ILE A 67 -20.46 -29.03 3.22
C ILE A 67 -20.02 -28.28 1.96
N LEU A 68 -20.55 -27.09 1.73
CA LEU A 68 -20.16 -26.30 0.57
C LEU A 68 -18.69 -25.89 0.62
N TRP A 69 -18.17 -25.53 1.79
CA TRP A 69 -16.76 -25.22 1.97
C TRP A 69 -15.85 -26.42 1.66
N GLU A 70 -16.23 -27.64 2.07
CA GLU A 70 -15.47 -28.86 1.77
C GLU A 70 -15.32 -29.13 0.27
N GLU A 71 -16.31 -28.74 -0.53
CA GLU A 71 -16.31 -28.90 -1.99
C GLU A 71 -15.49 -27.82 -2.71
N VAL A 72 -15.41 -26.60 -2.18
CA VAL A 72 -14.70 -25.49 -2.84
C VAL A 72 -13.29 -25.22 -2.29
N LYS A 73 -12.98 -25.70 -1.07
CA LYS A 73 -11.66 -25.49 -0.45
C LYS A 73 -10.54 -26.17 -1.24
N SER A 74 -9.31 -25.72 -1.01
CA SER A 74 -8.11 -26.31 -1.62
C SER A 74 -8.13 -26.38 -3.16
N LYS A 75 -8.85 -25.46 -3.81
CA LYS A 75 -8.97 -25.36 -5.28
C LYS A 75 -9.62 -26.57 -5.95
N LYS A 76 -10.43 -27.34 -5.22
CA LYS A 76 -11.15 -28.52 -5.76
C LYS A 76 -12.08 -28.17 -6.91
N LEU A 77 -12.70 -26.98 -6.87
CA LEU A 77 -13.61 -26.54 -7.91
C LEU A 77 -12.86 -25.93 -9.10
N SER A 78 -12.46 -26.80 -10.05
CA SER A 78 -11.79 -26.40 -11.30
C SER A 78 -10.54 -25.51 -11.12
N GLY A 79 -9.84 -25.62 -9.99
CA GLY A 79 -8.64 -24.83 -9.70
C GLY A 79 -8.90 -23.44 -9.09
N PHE A 80 -10.16 -23.01 -8.95
CA PHE A 80 -10.50 -21.68 -8.43
C PHE A 80 -10.26 -21.56 -6.92
N LYS A 81 -9.66 -20.45 -6.48
CA LYS A 81 -9.41 -20.19 -5.07
C LYS A 81 -10.61 -19.49 -4.43
N PHE A 82 -11.20 -20.14 -3.44
CA PHE A 82 -12.24 -19.58 -2.59
C PHE A 82 -11.70 -19.16 -1.22
N ARG A 83 -12.35 -18.16 -0.62
CA ARG A 83 -12.15 -17.74 0.77
C ARG A 83 -13.48 -17.83 1.50
N ARG A 84 -13.45 -18.22 2.77
CA ARG A 84 -14.62 -18.26 3.64
C ARG A 84 -14.71 -17.06 4.57
N GLN A 85 -15.92 -16.57 4.83
CA GLN A 85 -16.20 -15.47 5.77
C GLN A 85 -15.23 -14.31 5.53
N HIS A 86 -15.25 -13.78 4.31
CA HIS A 86 -14.31 -12.77 3.82
C HIS A 86 -14.94 -11.38 3.83
N ILE A 87 -14.20 -10.41 4.36
CA ILE A 87 -14.68 -9.04 4.48
C ILE A 87 -14.51 -8.31 3.14
N ILE A 88 -15.58 -7.68 2.66
CA ILE A 88 -15.61 -6.80 1.48
C ILE A 88 -16.36 -5.53 1.90
N GLY A 89 -15.66 -4.40 1.97
CA GLY A 89 -16.18 -3.15 2.50
C GLY A 89 -16.52 -3.29 3.98
N SER A 90 -17.77 -2.97 4.30
CA SER A 90 -18.39 -3.15 5.61
C SER A 90 -19.15 -4.47 5.74
N TYR A 91 -18.96 -5.43 4.82
CA TYR A 91 -19.76 -6.66 4.72
C TYR A 91 -18.89 -7.92 4.84
N ILE A 92 -19.49 -9.02 5.32
CA ILE A 92 -18.85 -10.34 5.42
C ILE A 92 -19.58 -11.29 4.48
N ALA A 93 -18.87 -11.85 3.49
CA ALA A 93 -19.36 -12.84 2.55
C ALA A 93 -19.03 -14.27 3.02
N ASP A 94 -19.99 -15.20 2.98
CA ASP A 94 -19.79 -16.59 3.44
C ASP A 94 -18.70 -17.29 2.63
N LEU A 95 -18.76 -17.17 1.31
CA LEU A 95 -17.73 -17.63 0.39
C LEU A 95 -17.50 -16.60 -0.71
N VAL A 96 -16.24 -16.44 -1.13
CA VAL A 96 -15.88 -15.56 -2.25
C VAL A 96 -14.75 -16.14 -3.09
N CYS A 97 -14.91 -16.08 -4.41
CA CYS A 97 -13.82 -16.21 -5.37
C CYS A 97 -13.43 -14.82 -5.87
N LEU A 98 -12.34 -14.28 -5.32
CA LEU A 98 -11.87 -12.94 -5.69
C LEU A 98 -11.49 -12.86 -7.17
N ASP A 99 -10.80 -13.86 -7.71
CA ASP A 99 -10.35 -13.88 -9.11
C ASP A 99 -11.50 -13.74 -10.11
N ARG A 100 -12.70 -14.21 -9.77
CA ARG A 100 -13.90 -14.14 -10.62
C ARG A 100 -14.93 -13.13 -10.11
N LYS A 101 -14.57 -12.33 -9.09
CA LYS A 101 -15.48 -11.44 -8.35
C LYS A 101 -16.84 -12.11 -8.04
N LEU A 102 -16.82 -13.36 -7.58
CA LEU A 102 -18.04 -14.11 -7.26
C LEU A 102 -18.20 -14.24 -5.74
N VAL A 103 -19.30 -13.73 -5.21
CA VAL A 103 -19.74 -13.94 -3.82
C VAL A 103 -20.83 -15.02 -3.81
N ILE A 104 -20.73 -15.95 -2.86
CA ILE A 104 -21.72 -16.99 -2.61
C ILE A 104 -22.16 -16.85 -1.16
N GLU A 105 -23.46 -16.70 -0.96
CA GLU A 105 -24.08 -16.64 0.38
C GLU A 105 -24.92 -17.91 0.59
N VAL A 106 -24.81 -18.49 1.77
CA VAL A 106 -25.59 -19.67 2.16
C VAL A 106 -26.55 -19.22 3.25
N ASP A 107 -27.82 -19.10 2.89
CA ASP A 107 -28.86 -18.65 3.82
C ASP A 107 -29.10 -19.71 4.89
N GLY A 108 -28.54 -19.46 6.06
CA GLY A 108 -28.95 -20.07 7.32
C GLY A 108 -29.90 -19.15 8.07
N LEU A 109 -31.16 -19.03 7.65
CA LEU A 109 -32.26 -18.41 8.41
C LEU A 109 -31.83 -17.29 9.40
N ILE A 110 -31.33 -16.17 8.88
CA ILE A 110 -31.33 -14.90 9.62
C ILE A 110 -32.17 -13.88 8.83
N HIS A 111 -33.43 -14.24 8.60
CA HIS A 111 -34.53 -13.29 8.39
C HIS A 111 -35.33 -13.14 9.68
N GLN A 112 -34.68 -12.74 10.77
CA GLN A 112 -35.38 -12.43 12.03
C GLN A 112 -34.93 -11.11 12.63
N LEU A 113 -34.88 -10.04 11.83
CA LEU A 113 -35.19 -8.69 12.31
C LEU A 113 -35.96 -7.96 11.19
N PRO A 114 -37.16 -7.40 11.46
CA PRO A 114 -38.00 -6.71 10.46
C PRO A 114 -37.41 -5.40 9.88
N GLU A 115 -36.14 -5.09 10.11
CA GLU A 115 -35.49 -3.82 9.75
C GLU A 115 -34.47 -3.95 8.59
N ASN A 116 -34.24 -5.16 8.05
CA ASN A 116 -33.08 -5.44 7.17
C ASN A 116 -33.37 -5.72 5.68
N GLN A 117 -34.62 -5.68 5.20
CA GLN A 117 -34.87 -5.92 3.77
C GLN A 117 -34.31 -4.79 2.87
N GLU A 118 -34.31 -3.53 3.35
CA GLU A 118 -33.65 -2.42 2.67
C GLU A 118 -32.11 -2.52 2.70
N ALA A 119 -31.53 -3.28 3.65
CA ALA A 119 -30.08 -3.44 3.78
C ALA A 119 -29.49 -4.50 2.82
N ASP A 120 -30.23 -5.56 2.50
CA ASP A 120 -29.76 -6.64 1.61
C ASP A 120 -29.73 -6.24 0.13
N GLU A 121 -30.72 -5.47 -0.33
CA GLU A 121 -30.73 -4.93 -1.69
C GLU A 121 -29.62 -3.89 -1.87
N VAL A 122 -29.46 -2.98 -0.89
CA VAL A 122 -28.36 -2.00 -0.87
C VAL A 122 -26.99 -2.69 -0.81
N ARG A 123 -26.85 -3.74 0.00
CA ARG A 123 -25.62 -4.56 0.05
C ARG A 123 -25.33 -5.21 -1.29
N THR A 124 -26.34 -5.83 -1.91
CA THR A 124 -26.18 -6.52 -3.18
C THR A 124 -25.82 -5.51 -4.28
N GLN A 125 -26.48 -4.36 -4.30
CA GLN A 125 -26.20 -3.27 -5.23
C GLN A 125 -24.77 -2.74 -5.05
N TRP A 126 -24.33 -2.49 -3.81
CA TRP A 126 -22.97 -2.04 -3.53
C TRP A 126 -21.92 -3.04 -3.99
N LEU A 127 -22.13 -4.35 -3.74
CA LEU A 127 -21.25 -5.40 -4.23
C LEU A 127 -21.22 -5.44 -5.77
N GLN A 128 -22.37 -5.29 -6.43
CA GLN A 128 -22.47 -5.21 -7.88
C GLN A 128 -21.76 -3.98 -8.45
N GLU A 129 -21.85 -2.81 -7.81
CA GLU A 129 -21.11 -1.60 -8.18
C GLU A 129 -19.58 -1.79 -8.08
N LYS A 130 -19.09 -2.64 -7.16
CA LYS A 130 -17.69 -3.08 -7.07
C LYS A 130 -17.32 -4.19 -8.08
N GLY A 131 -18.30 -4.62 -8.87
CA GLY A 131 -18.15 -5.62 -9.92
C GLY A 131 -18.29 -7.06 -9.41
N PHE A 132 -18.85 -7.29 -8.22
CA PHE A 132 -19.12 -8.63 -7.72
C PHE A 132 -20.47 -9.15 -8.22
N LYS A 133 -20.49 -10.40 -8.69
CA LYS A 133 -21.72 -11.19 -8.86
C LYS A 133 -22.01 -11.91 -7.54
N VAL A 134 -23.24 -11.78 -7.04
CA VAL A 134 -23.71 -12.44 -5.81
C VAL A 134 -24.70 -13.54 -6.19
N ILE A 135 -24.47 -14.76 -5.70
CA ILE A 135 -25.44 -15.87 -5.80
C ILE A 135 -25.74 -16.40 -4.40
N ARG A 136 -26.99 -16.84 -4.18
CA ARG A 136 -27.47 -17.32 -2.88
C ARG A 136 -28.00 -18.75 -2.99
N PHE A 137 -27.77 -19.54 -1.97
CA PHE A 137 -28.34 -20.88 -1.81
C PHE A 137 -28.95 -21.01 -0.42
N THR A 138 -30.11 -21.64 -0.32
CA THR A 138 -30.69 -22.01 0.97
C THR A 138 -29.97 -23.22 1.55
N ASN A 139 -30.02 -23.39 2.89
CA ASN A 139 -29.52 -24.59 3.55
C ASN A 139 -30.10 -25.89 2.92
N ASP A 140 -31.39 -25.91 2.59
CA ASP A 140 -32.06 -27.08 2.03
C ASP A 140 -31.55 -27.41 0.62
N GLU A 141 -31.21 -26.41 -0.19
CA GLU A 141 -30.60 -26.63 -1.52
C GLU A 141 -29.21 -27.27 -1.40
N VAL A 142 -28.40 -26.77 -0.48
CA VAL A 142 -27.03 -27.28 -0.25
C VAL A 142 -27.06 -28.69 0.34
N LEU A 143 -27.96 -28.95 1.30
CA LEU A 143 -28.08 -30.25 1.95
C LEU A 143 -28.80 -31.29 1.07
N GLY A 144 -29.72 -30.84 0.21
CA GLY A 144 -30.52 -31.71 -0.65
C GLY A 144 -29.78 -32.18 -1.90
N ASP A 145 -29.06 -31.29 -2.59
CA ASP A 145 -28.31 -31.63 -3.80
C ASP A 145 -27.09 -30.72 -4.01
N ILE A 146 -26.01 -31.07 -3.31
CA ILE A 146 -24.73 -30.35 -3.41
C ILE A 146 -24.18 -30.34 -4.84
N ASN A 147 -24.42 -31.38 -5.66
CA ASN A 147 -23.89 -31.43 -7.02
C ASN A 147 -24.53 -30.36 -7.90
N LYS A 148 -25.85 -30.16 -7.77
CA LYS A 148 -26.56 -29.09 -8.47
C LYS A 148 -26.07 -27.69 -8.06
N VAL A 149 -25.78 -27.49 -6.78
CA VAL A 149 -25.18 -26.23 -6.27
C VAL A 149 -23.81 -26.00 -6.91
N ILE A 150 -22.95 -27.03 -6.92
CA ILE A 150 -21.61 -26.98 -7.51
C ILE A 150 -21.65 -26.75 -9.02
N ASP A 151 -22.61 -27.36 -9.74
CA ASP A 151 -22.81 -27.12 -11.18
C ASP A 151 -23.22 -25.67 -11.46
N THR A 152 -24.10 -25.11 -10.61
CA THR A 152 -24.51 -23.71 -10.71
C THR A 152 -23.32 -22.77 -10.49
N ILE A 153 -22.55 -22.99 -9.41
CA ILE A 153 -21.33 -22.20 -9.12
C ILE A 153 -20.35 -22.32 -10.29
N SER A 154 -20.14 -23.52 -10.82
CA SER A 154 -19.24 -23.78 -11.95
C SER A 154 -19.67 -23.05 -13.22
N SER A 155 -20.98 -23.01 -13.51
CA SER A 155 -21.53 -22.26 -14.65
C SER A 155 -21.25 -20.76 -14.49
N VAL A 156 -21.53 -20.21 -13.30
CA VAL A 156 -21.31 -18.79 -13.02
C VAL A 156 -19.82 -18.42 -13.08
N LEU A 157 -18.92 -19.26 -12.55
CA LEU A 157 -17.48 -19.05 -12.63
C LEU A 157 -16.96 -19.01 -14.07
N LYS A 158 -17.55 -19.79 -14.99
CA LYS A 158 -17.18 -19.79 -16.41
C LYS A 158 -17.66 -18.53 -17.14
N GLU A 159 -18.80 -17.99 -16.74
CA GLU A 159 -19.37 -16.77 -17.31
C GLU A 159 -18.70 -15.49 -16.81
N GLN A 160 -18.17 -15.50 -15.57
CA GLN A 160 -17.52 -14.33 -15.00
C GLN A 160 -16.11 -14.12 -15.58
N PRO A 161 -15.77 -12.91 -16.04
CA PRO A 161 -14.40 -12.60 -16.46
C PRO A 161 -13.45 -12.74 -15.27
N SER A 162 -12.22 -13.21 -15.52
CA SER A 162 -11.19 -13.18 -14.49
C SER A 162 -10.76 -11.73 -14.28
N ILE A 163 -10.46 -11.34 -13.03
CA ILE A 163 -9.77 -10.08 -12.73
C ILE A 163 -8.52 -9.98 -13.59
N LYS A 164 -7.78 -11.08 -13.76
CA LYS A 164 -6.57 -11.12 -14.61
C LYS A 164 -6.85 -10.91 -16.09
N GLU A 165 -8.09 -11.13 -16.54
CA GLU A 165 -8.53 -10.88 -17.91
C GLU A 165 -9.11 -9.47 -18.08
N SER A 166 -9.75 -8.91 -17.05
CA SER A 166 -10.24 -7.52 -17.03
C SER A 166 -9.15 -6.49 -16.73
N ASP A 167 -8.11 -6.86 -15.98
CA ASP A 167 -6.91 -6.06 -15.69
C ASP A 167 -5.92 -6.01 -16.86
N LYS A 168 -6.33 -6.48 -18.05
CA LYS A 168 -5.57 -6.24 -19.29
C LYS A 168 -5.50 -4.75 -19.71
N SER A 169 -5.75 -3.81 -18.81
CA SER A 169 -5.85 -2.37 -19.11
C SER A 169 -4.79 -1.50 -18.42
N SER A 170 -3.95 -2.02 -17.53
CA SER A 170 -2.83 -1.26 -16.96
C SER A 170 -1.60 -2.14 -16.85
N SER A 171 -0.65 -1.94 -17.76
CA SER A 171 0.59 -2.72 -17.75
C SER A 171 1.45 -2.34 -16.52
N PRO A 172 2.40 -3.19 -16.06
CA PRO A 172 3.44 -3.82 -16.85
C PRO A 172 3.35 -5.36 -16.86
N LEU A 173 3.35 -5.91 -18.08
CA LEU A 173 3.35 -7.33 -18.49
C LEU A 173 1.98 -8.00 -18.66
N GLY A 174 0.91 -7.20 -18.73
CA GLY A 174 -0.42 -7.70 -19.05
C GLY A 174 -1.40 -6.58 -19.30
N GLY A 175 -1.11 -5.69 -20.26
CA GLY A 175 -2.00 -4.61 -20.69
C GLY A 175 -2.03 -4.46 -22.22
N GLN A 176 -3.16 -4.05 -22.82
CA GLN A 176 -3.18 -3.52 -24.19
C GLN A 176 -2.74 -2.05 -24.18
N GLY A 177 -1.60 -1.75 -24.78
CA GLY A 177 -1.10 -0.38 -24.97
C GLY A 177 0.38 -0.23 -24.62
N ALA A 178 0.97 0.87 -25.08
CA ALA A 178 2.27 1.30 -24.60
C ALA A 178 2.11 1.92 -23.20
N ASP A 179 2.99 1.55 -22.30
CA ASP A 179 3.04 2.07 -20.93
C ASP A 179 4.41 2.71 -20.68
N TYR A 180 4.50 3.54 -19.65
CA TYR A 180 5.65 4.40 -19.40
C TYR A 180 6.00 4.44 -17.92
N LEU A 181 7.29 4.65 -17.65
CA LEU A 181 7.85 4.87 -16.32
C LEU A 181 8.73 6.11 -16.39
N GLY A 182 8.56 7.04 -15.46
CA GLY A 182 9.44 8.19 -15.33
C GLY A 182 10.47 7.99 -14.22
N ALA A 183 11.58 8.73 -14.30
CA ALA A 183 12.56 8.86 -13.23
C ALA A 183 12.97 10.33 -13.08
N PHE A 184 13.40 10.73 -11.90
CA PHE A 184 13.90 12.08 -11.65
C PHE A 184 15.00 12.11 -10.59
N SER A 185 15.80 13.17 -10.67
CA SER A 185 16.69 13.60 -9.61
C SER A 185 16.75 15.13 -9.58
N VAL A 186 16.71 15.72 -8.40
CA VAL A 186 16.87 17.16 -8.18
C VAL A 186 17.90 17.39 -7.08
N THR A 187 18.65 18.49 -7.18
CA THR A 187 19.65 18.87 -6.19
C THR A 187 19.82 20.37 -6.11
N ILE A 188 20.21 20.87 -4.92
CA ILE A 188 20.60 22.26 -4.70
C ILE A 188 22.12 22.33 -4.59
N GLN A 189 22.74 23.08 -5.49
CA GLN A 189 24.19 23.25 -5.57
C GLN A 189 24.63 24.66 -5.15
N GLY A 190 25.90 24.81 -4.77
CA GLY A 190 26.54 26.11 -4.55
C GLY A 190 26.49 26.60 -3.09
N ILE A 191 26.03 25.77 -2.16
CA ILE A 191 25.98 26.11 -0.74
C ILE A 191 27.32 25.87 -0.04
N GLU A 192 28.22 25.08 -0.62
CA GLU A 192 29.46 24.59 -0.02
C GLU A 192 30.40 25.73 0.40
N THR A 193 30.53 26.77 -0.45
CA THR A 193 31.35 27.95 -0.14
C THR A 193 30.80 28.71 1.06
N HIS A 194 29.48 28.76 1.22
CA HIS A 194 28.84 29.43 2.34
C HIS A 194 28.93 28.61 3.62
N ILE A 195 28.78 27.28 3.53
CA ILE A 195 28.98 26.36 4.66
C ILE A 195 30.39 26.52 5.23
N LYS A 196 31.42 26.45 4.38
CA LYS A 196 32.82 26.63 4.80
C LYS A 196 33.04 27.97 5.49
N ARG A 197 32.51 29.05 4.91
CA ARG A 197 32.57 30.39 5.51
C ARG A 197 31.91 30.41 6.90
N PHE A 198 30.77 29.75 7.09
CA PHE A 198 30.11 29.71 8.40
C PHE A 198 30.91 28.87 9.41
N GLU A 199 31.49 27.75 9.00
CA GLU A 199 32.35 26.92 9.85
C GLU A 199 33.60 27.66 10.31
N GLU A 200 34.28 28.37 9.41
CA GLU A 200 35.47 29.19 9.72
C GLU A 200 35.16 30.31 10.74
N ASN A 201 33.92 30.80 10.75
CA ASN A 201 33.46 31.83 11.68
C ASN A 201 32.77 31.26 12.94
N LEU A 202 32.74 29.92 13.11
CA LEU A 202 32.01 29.24 14.20
C LEU A 202 30.52 29.63 14.27
N ASP A 203 29.92 29.91 13.11
CA ASP A 203 28.52 30.31 12.95
C ASP A 203 27.64 29.10 12.62
N ASP A 204 27.48 28.23 13.62
CA ASP A 204 26.69 27.01 13.46
C ASP A 204 25.20 27.30 13.17
N TYR A 205 24.68 28.43 13.65
CA TYR A 205 23.29 28.82 13.42
C TYR A 205 23.03 29.03 11.93
N ASN A 206 23.78 29.91 11.27
CA ASN A 206 23.56 30.18 9.85
C ASN A 206 23.93 29.00 8.95
N LYS A 207 24.91 28.18 9.36
CA LYS A 207 25.21 26.91 8.70
C LYS A 207 23.98 25.99 8.68
N ILE A 208 23.38 25.76 9.84
CA ILE A 208 22.19 24.89 9.98
C ILE A 208 21.00 25.47 9.22
N ILE A 209 20.77 26.80 9.32
CA ILE A 209 19.67 27.46 8.59
C ILE A 209 19.85 27.31 7.07
N LEU A 210 21.05 27.51 6.54
CA LEU A 210 21.32 27.36 5.12
C LEU A 210 21.08 25.92 4.64
N GLN A 211 21.55 24.92 5.39
CA GLN A 211 21.32 23.51 5.08
C GLN A 211 19.83 23.17 5.12
N ALA A 212 19.10 23.62 6.15
CA ALA A 212 17.66 23.40 6.26
C ALA A 212 16.90 24.05 5.10
N LEU A 213 17.28 25.26 4.68
CA LEU A 213 16.69 25.93 3.51
C LEU A 213 16.98 25.17 2.22
N ALA A 214 18.21 24.68 2.02
CA ALA A 214 18.56 23.87 0.86
C ALA A 214 17.72 22.58 0.79
N ASP A 215 17.49 21.91 1.93
CA ASP A 215 16.62 20.73 1.99
C ASP A 215 15.16 21.08 1.65
N ARG A 216 14.63 22.21 2.13
CA ARG A 216 13.27 22.65 1.76
C ARG A 216 13.16 22.98 0.28
N LEU A 217 14.21 23.56 -0.32
CA LEU A 217 14.26 23.85 -1.75
C LEU A 217 14.34 22.57 -2.59
N ALA A 218 15.11 21.57 -2.17
CA ALA A 218 15.19 20.28 -2.86
C ALA A 218 13.82 19.59 -2.93
N GLU A 219 13.09 19.55 -1.81
CA GLU A 219 11.74 18.99 -1.73
C GLU A 219 10.74 19.79 -2.56
N ALA A 220 10.78 21.14 -2.48
CA ALA A 220 9.93 22.00 -3.30
C ALA A 220 10.21 21.82 -4.80
N PHE A 221 11.46 21.59 -5.19
CA PHE A 221 11.83 21.31 -6.57
C PHE A 221 11.32 19.93 -7.00
N ALA A 222 11.40 18.91 -6.16
CA ALA A 222 10.80 17.61 -6.44
C ALA A 222 9.28 17.71 -6.65
N GLU A 223 8.57 18.47 -5.81
CA GLU A 223 7.13 18.70 -5.95
C GLU A 223 6.79 19.47 -7.24
N LEU A 224 7.53 20.54 -7.54
CA LEU A 224 7.35 21.31 -8.77
C LEU A 224 7.62 20.45 -10.01
N LEU A 225 8.72 19.69 -10.01
CA LEU A 225 9.07 18.80 -11.11
C LEU A 225 7.99 17.73 -11.30
N HIS A 226 7.50 17.13 -10.22
CA HIS A 226 6.40 16.17 -10.29
C HIS A 226 5.16 16.81 -10.91
N LYS A 227 4.74 17.99 -10.45
CA LYS A 227 3.62 18.74 -11.04
C LYS A 227 3.82 18.95 -12.54
N LYS A 228 5.00 19.45 -12.96
CA LYS A 228 5.33 19.63 -14.38
C LYS A 228 5.32 18.31 -15.15
N THR A 229 5.73 17.20 -14.55
CA THR A 229 5.62 15.88 -15.18
C THR A 229 4.15 15.52 -15.43
N ARG A 230 3.28 15.70 -14.43
CA ARG A 230 1.84 15.39 -14.57
C ARG A 230 1.16 16.24 -15.64
N THR A 231 1.50 17.53 -15.72
CA THR A 231 0.78 18.50 -16.56
C THR A 231 1.44 18.81 -17.91
N GLU A 232 2.76 18.65 -18.04
CA GLU A 232 3.52 19.08 -19.23
C GLU A 232 4.35 17.94 -19.86
N TYR A 233 5.21 17.26 -19.09
CA TYR A 233 6.17 16.31 -19.68
C TYR A 233 5.54 14.96 -20.01
N TRP A 234 4.79 14.39 -19.07
CA TRP A 234 3.99 13.19 -19.28
C TRP A 234 2.54 13.55 -19.63
N ALA A 235 2.05 14.68 -19.10
CA ALA A 235 0.78 15.31 -19.50
C ALA A 235 -0.45 14.40 -19.40
N TYR A 236 -0.47 13.46 -18.45
CA TYR A 236 -1.64 12.60 -18.19
C TYR A 236 -2.74 13.33 -17.39
N VAL A 237 -2.45 14.52 -16.86
CA VAL A 237 -3.44 15.44 -16.28
C VAL A 237 -3.37 16.76 -17.05
N SER A 238 -4.35 17.02 -17.92
CA SER A 238 -4.34 18.21 -18.80
C SER A 238 -4.57 19.54 -18.06
N GLU A 239 -5.33 19.52 -16.96
CA GLU A 239 -5.57 20.70 -16.12
C GLU A 239 -5.54 20.28 -14.64
N GLU A 240 -4.68 20.93 -13.83
CA GLU A 240 -4.55 20.66 -12.41
C GLU A 240 -4.62 21.97 -11.61
N HIS A 241 -5.64 22.09 -10.76
CA HIS A 241 -5.89 23.27 -9.92
C HIS A 241 -5.84 22.92 -8.44
N LEU A 242 -4.70 22.40 -7.99
CA LEU A 242 -4.47 22.05 -6.58
C LEU A 242 -3.84 23.23 -5.83
N THR A 243 -4.30 23.46 -4.60
CA THR A 243 -3.60 24.35 -3.65
C THR A 243 -2.33 23.68 -3.12
N THR A 244 -1.44 24.47 -2.52
CA THR A 244 -0.24 23.94 -1.86
C THR A 244 -0.59 22.90 -0.78
N GLU A 245 -1.64 23.12 -0.01
CA GLU A 245 -2.10 22.19 1.02
C GLU A 245 -2.57 20.85 0.42
N GLN A 246 -3.23 20.89 -0.73
CA GLN A 246 -3.67 19.68 -1.44
C GLN A 246 -2.48 18.92 -2.05
N LEU A 247 -1.46 19.64 -2.54
CA LEU A 247 -0.20 19.02 -2.97
C LEU A 247 0.50 18.31 -1.80
N ILE A 248 0.58 18.96 -0.64
CA ILE A 248 1.17 18.36 0.59
C ILE A 248 0.40 17.12 1.03
N ARG A 249 -0.93 17.09 0.84
CA ARG A 249 -1.79 15.93 1.10
C ARG A 249 -1.77 14.88 -0.01
N GLU A 250 -0.96 15.08 -1.04
CA GLU A 250 -0.83 14.18 -2.18
C GLU A 250 -2.16 13.92 -2.91
N GLU A 251 -3.04 14.93 -2.99
CA GLU A 251 -4.37 14.83 -3.65
C GLU A 251 -4.29 14.81 -5.20
N TYR A 252 -3.11 14.63 -5.79
CA TYR A 252 -2.90 14.49 -7.23
C TYR A 252 -2.92 13.03 -7.69
N MET A 253 -3.10 12.82 -9.00
CA MET A 253 -3.02 11.50 -9.62
C MET A 253 -1.56 11.05 -9.81
N GLY A 254 -1.26 9.81 -9.42
CA GLY A 254 0.05 9.20 -9.56
C GLY A 254 0.95 9.39 -8.33
N ILE A 255 2.06 8.65 -8.30
CA ILE A 255 3.01 8.64 -7.17
C ILE A 255 4.45 8.82 -7.65
N ARG A 256 5.34 9.19 -6.72
CA ARG A 256 6.77 9.38 -6.99
C ARG A 256 7.71 8.65 -6.00
N PRO A 257 7.65 7.32 -5.90
CA PRO A 257 8.38 6.56 -4.90
C PRO A 257 9.89 6.70 -5.05
N ALA A 258 10.56 6.88 -3.92
CA ALA A 258 12.00 7.09 -3.83
C ALA A 258 12.70 5.87 -3.22
N PRO A 259 13.76 5.32 -3.85
CA PRO A 259 14.52 4.21 -3.30
C PRO A 259 15.03 4.47 -1.87
N GLY A 260 14.76 3.53 -0.98
CA GLY A 260 15.02 3.61 0.46
C GLY A 260 13.77 3.85 1.31
N TYR A 261 12.65 4.27 0.71
CA TYR A 261 11.37 4.39 1.41
C TYR A 261 10.67 3.03 1.55
N PRO A 262 9.69 2.89 2.46
CA PRO A 262 9.02 1.62 2.72
C PRO A 262 8.43 0.90 1.49
N ALA A 263 8.01 1.65 0.46
CA ALA A 263 7.47 1.11 -0.79
C ALA A 263 8.54 0.54 -1.75
N CYS A 264 9.80 0.97 -1.60
CA CYS A 264 10.92 0.51 -2.40
C CYS A 264 12.22 0.60 -1.56
N PRO A 265 12.37 -0.28 -0.55
CA PRO A 265 13.40 -0.12 0.49
C PRO A 265 14.84 -0.41 0.02
N ASP A 266 15.01 -1.03 -1.15
CA ASP A 266 16.33 -1.28 -1.71
C ASP A 266 16.98 0.01 -2.24
N HIS A 267 17.95 0.54 -1.50
CA HIS A 267 18.74 1.69 -1.91
C HIS A 267 19.53 1.47 -3.20
N THR A 268 19.91 0.23 -3.53
CA THR A 268 20.73 -0.08 -4.71
C THR A 268 20.01 0.16 -6.03
N GLU A 269 18.68 0.32 -6.02
CA GLU A 269 17.94 0.73 -7.22
C GLU A 269 18.28 2.16 -7.67
N LYS A 270 18.95 2.97 -6.82
CA LYS A 270 19.52 4.26 -7.24
C LYS A 270 20.53 4.09 -8.38
N TYR A 271 21.29 3.00 -8.44
CA TYR A 271 22.25 2.80 -9.54
C TYR A 271 21.54 2.82 -10.90
N LYS A 272 20.46 2.06 -11.05
CA LYS A 272 19.64 2.03 -12.28
C LYS A 272 18.97 3.36 -12.56
N LEU A 273 18.46 4.02 -11.52
CA LEU A 273 17.82 5.32 -11.64
C LEU A 273 18.80 6.36 -12.19
N PHE A 274 20.00 6.45 -11.61
CA PHE A 274 21.01 7.40 -12.06
C PHE A 274 21.58 7.04 -13.43
N GLU A 275 21.77 5.76 -13.74
CA GLU A 275 22.15 5.30 -15.08
C GLU A 275 21.13 5.76 -16.13
N LEU A 276 19.83 5.59 -15.87
CA LEU A 276 18.76 6.03 -16.77
C LEU A 276 18.76 7.55 -16.99
N LEU A 277 19.12 8.33 -15.97
CA LEU A 277 19.17 9.79 -16.02
C LEU A 277 20.45 10.35 -16.63
N GLY A 278 21.40 9.50 -17.06
CA GLY A 278 22.67 9.92 -17.64
C GLY A 278 23.81 10.11 -16.65
N GLY A 279 23.70 9.54 -15.44
CA GLY A 279 24.75 9.49 -14.43
C GLY A 279 25.05 10.82 -13.74
N GLU A 280 26.21 10.91 -13.12
CA GLU A 280 26.66 12.09 -12.36
C GLU A 280 26.83 13.32 -13.27
N ASP A 281 27.27 13.15 -14.51
CA ASP A 281 27.47 14.26 -15.46
C ASP A 281 26.16 15.00 -15.80
N ALA A 282 25.06 14.26 -15.94
CA ALA A 282 23.75 14.84 -16.25
C ALA A 282 23.01 15.37 -15.01
N THR A 283 23.17 14.68 -13.88
CA THR A 283 22.41 14.97 -12.65
C THR A 283 23.13 15.94 -11.72
N GLY A 284 24.46 16.04 -11.80
CA GLY A 284 25.30 16.76 -10.85
C GLY A 284 25.25 16.19 -9.44
N ILE A 285 24.88 14.91 -9.29
CA ILE A 285 24.75 14.21 -8.02
C ILE A 285 25.65 12.98 -8.01
N HIS A 286 26.47 12.89 -6.99
CA HIS A 286 27.34 11.76 -6.71
C HIS A 286 26.67 10.81 -5.69
N LEU A 287 26.80 9.49 -5.90
CA LEU A 287 26.38 8.48 -4.93
C LEU A 287 27.58 8.00 -4.11
N THR A 288 27.50 8.12 -2.78
CA THR A 288 28.52 7.58 -1.88
C THR A 288 28.50 6.05 -1.85
N GLU A 289 29.49 5.43 -1.22
CA GLU A 289 29.53 3.96 -0.99
C GLU A 289 28.30 3.42 -0.24
N SER A 290 27.65 4.26 0.58
CA SER A 290 26.42 3.94 1.29
C SER A 290 25.15 4.32 0.54
N LEU A 291 25.27 4.77 -0.71
CA LEU A 291 24.17 5.23 -1.57
C LEU A 291 23.42 6.45 -1.02
N ALA A 292 24.11 7.27 -0.21
CA ALA A 292 23.70 8.63 0.06
C ALA A 292 23.99 9.49 -1.18
N MET A 293 23.18 10.52 -1.41
CA MET A 293 23.37 11.47 -2.51
C MET A 293 24.18 12.67 -2.02
N TYR A 294 25.09 13.14 -2.87
CA TYR A 294 25.84 14.38 -2.68
C TYR A 294 25.68 15.28 -3.92
N PRO A 295 25.23 16.55 -3.80
CA PRO A 295 24.93 17.29 -2.56
C PRO A 295 23.85 16.65 -1.68
N ALA A 296 23.92 16.87 -0.37
CA ALA A 296 23.02 16.23 0.59
C ALA A 296 21.55 16.63 0.38
N SER A 297 21.31 17.90 0.01
CA SER A 297 20.01 18.45 -0.35
C SER A 297 19.62 18.00 -1.76
N SER A 298 19.34 16.70 -1.91
CA SER A 298 18.96 16.05 -3.16
C SER A 298 17.79 15.10 -2.95
N VAL A 299 16.95 14.95 -3.97
CA VAL A 299 15.82 14.00 -3.99
C VAL A 299 15.83 13.26 -5.32
N CYS A 300 15.61 11.95 -5.31
CA CYS A 300 15.46 11.15 -6.51
C CYS A 300 14.32 10.15 -6.37
N GLY A 301 13.71 9.75 -7.46
CA GLY A 301 12.68 8.72 -7.45
C GLY A 301 12.13 8.39 -8.82
N TRP A 302 11.09 7.57 -8.82
CA TRP A 302 10.34 7.19 -10.00
C TRP A 302 9.10 8.07 -10.16
N PHE A 303 8.44 8.00 -11.31
CA PHE A 303 7.08 8.51 -11.52
C PHE A 303 6.19 7.38 -12.01
N PHE A 304 5.02 7.22 -11.39
CA PHE A 304 3.96 6.32 -11.83
C PHE A 304 2.68 7.12 -12.04
N ALA A 305 2.06 6.98 -13.22
CA ALA A 305 0.87 7.74 -13.60
C ALA A 305 -0.46 7.02 -13.27
N HIS A 306 -0.43 5.73 -12.92
CA HIS A 306 -1.65 4.94 -12.75
C HIS A 306 -2.55 5.54 -11.65
N PRO A 307 -3.86 5.75 -11.90
CA PRO A 307 -4.76 6.43 -10.97
C PRO A 307 -4.95 5.71 -9.64
N GLU A 308 -4.73 4.39 -9.61
CA GLU A 308 -4.82 3.59 -8.39
C GLU A 308 -3.46 3.36 -7.71
N SER A 309 -2.38 3.93 -8.25
CA SER A 309 -1.06 3.81 -7.61
C SER A 309 -1.05 4.52 -6.26
N LYS A 310 -0.48 3.86 -5.25
CA LYS A 310 -0.43 4.32 -3.86
C LYS A 310 0.86 3.89 -3.19
N TYR A 311 1.29 4.62 -2.17
CA TYR A 311 2.36 4.18 -1.30
C TYR A 311 1.87 3.07 -0.36
N PHE A 312 2.62 1.97 -0.30
CA PHE A 312 2.42 0.89 0.66
C PHE A 312 3.80 0.44 1.17
N GLY A 313 3.88 -0.08 2.39
CA GLY A 313 5.11 -0.68 2.89
C GLY A 313 5.25 -2.11 2.38
N VAL A 314 6.45 -2.49 1.90
CA VAL A 314 6.73 -3.88 1.47
C VAL A 314 6.57 -4.88 2.63
N GLY A 315 6.79 -4.45 3.87
CA GLY A 315 6.74 -5.33 5.05
C GLY A 315 8.01 -6.17 5.18
N LYS A 316 7.92 -7.26 5.95
CA LYS A 316 9.01 -8.23 6.08
C LYS A 316 9.01 -9.19 4.89
N ILE A 317 10.20 -9.57 4.43
CA ILE A 317 10.38 -10.55 3.35
C ILE A 317 11.03 -11.82 3.89
N GLU A 318 10.53 -12.95 3.39
CA GLU A 318 11.06 -14.28 3.72
C GLU A 318 12.30 -14.63 2.88
N THR A 319 12.96 -15.73 3.24
CA THR A 319 14.22 -16.16 2.61
C THR A 319 14.04 -16.50 1.13
N ASP A 320 12.89 -17.06 0.74
CA ASP A 320 12.60 -17.41 -0.65
C ASP A 320 12.57 -16.17 -1.56
N GLN A 321 11.95 -15.08 -1.10
CA GLN A 321 11.93 -13.80 -1.80
C GLN A 321 13.31 -13.15 -1.85
N LEU A 322 14.09 -13.23 -0.77
CA LEU A 322 15.48 -12.76 -0.75
C LEU A 322 16.33 -13.50 -1.78
N GLU A 323 16.23 -14.83 -1.87
CA GLU A 323 16.97 -15.64 -2.84
C GLU A 323 16.57 -15.34 -4.29
N ASP A 324 15.27 -15.19 -4.57
CA ASP A 324 14.78 -14.80 -5.90
C ASP A 324 15.29 -13.41 -6.30
N TYR A 325 15.21 -12.45 -5.37
CA TYR A 325 15.69 -11.08 -5.62
C TYR A 325 17.20 -11.02 -5.84
N THR A 326 17.97 -11.78 -5.07
CA THR A 326 19.43 -11.92 -5.22
C THR A 326 19.79 -12.38 -6.63
N LYS A 327 19.08 -13.39 -7.16
CA LYS A 327 19.28 -13.89 -8.53
C LYS A 327 18.96 -12.83 -9.58
N ARG A 328 17.83 -12.13 -9.45
CA ARG A 328 17.43 -11.07 -10.39
C ARG A 328 18.36 -9.87 -10.39
N LYS A 329 19.00 -9.58 -9.26
CA LYS A 329 19.95 -8.48 -9.10
C LYS A 329 21.37 -8.85 -9.52
N GLU A 330 21.64 -10.13 -9.77
CA GLU A 330 22.99 -10.64 -10.05
C GLU A 330 24.00 -10.25 -8.96
N MET A 331 23.54 -10.19 -7.70
CA MET A 331 24.35 -9.84 -6.53
C MET A 331 24.65 -11.07 -5.68
N SER A 332 25.64 -10.99 -4.79
CA SER A 332 25.84 -12.04 -3.79
C SER A 332 24.76 -11.99 -2.71
N LEU A 333 24.39 -13.15 -2.17
CA LEU A 333 23.41 -13.23 -1.08
C LEU A 333 23.82 -12.38 0.13
N ALA A 334 25.12 -12.32 0.44
CA ALA A 334 25.66 -11.51 1.52
C ALA A 334 25.41 -10.01 1.31
N GLU A 335 25.60 -9.52 0.08
CA GLU A 335 25.36 -8.10 -0.25
C GLU A 335 23.87 -7.77 -0.26
N THR A 336 23.03 -8.61 -0.88
CA THR A 336 21.58 -8.41 -0.88
C THR A 336 21.02 -8.45 0.55
N THR A 337 21.50 -9.38 1.38
CA THR A 337 21.15 -9.45 2.81
C THR A 337 21.53 -8.18 3.55
N ARG A 338 22.72 -7.63 3.28
CA ARG A 338 23.17 -6.37 3.89
C ARG A 338 22.25 -5.21 3.55
N TRP A 339 21.86 -5.05 2.29
CA TRP A 339 21.01 -3.95 1.84
C TRP A 339 19.55 -4.09 2.29
N LEU A 340 19.01 -5.31 2.29
CA LEU A 340 17.63 -5.57 2.67
C LEU A 340 17.45 -5.88 4.17
N ARG A 341 18.53 -5.87 4.96
CA ARG A 341 18.50 -6.18 6.41
C ARG A 341 17.33 -5.55 7.19
N PRO A 342 16.93 -4.27 6.96
CA PRO A 342 15.81 -3.67 7.69
C PRO A 342 14.47 -4.41 7.49
N ILE A 343 14.29 -5.07 6.33
CA ILE A 343 13.05 -5.72 5.93
C ILE A 343 13.14 -7.25 5.92
N LEU A 344 14.25 -7.85 6.36
CA LEU A 344 14.31 -9.30 6.57
C LEU A 344 13.57 -9.68 7.85
N GLU A 345 12.90 -10.83 7.80
CA GLU A 345 12.28 -11.47 8.97
C GLU A 345 13.31 -11.96 9.98
#